data_AF-A0A6G6SMU1-F1
#
_entry.id   AF-A0A6G6SMU1-F1
#
_cell.length_a   1.000
_cell.length_b   1.000
_cell.length_c   1.000
_cell.angle_alpha   90.00
_cell.angle_beta   90.00
_cell.angle_gamma   90.00
#
_symmetry.space_group_name_H-M   'P 1'
#
loop_
_entity.id
_entity.type
_entity.pdbx_description
1 polymer ?
#
loop_
_entity_poly.entity_id
_entity_poly.type
_entity_poly.pdbx_seq_one_letter_code
_entity_poly.pdbx_strand_id
1 'polypeptide(L)'
;MSEIKYLKERQYLQKLAKSYAQKKPHLAEVLEPDDPQTGYLMEGFAFLSAHLQEKIDDAFPEITLPLLQRLGSQAIKGVPSTSIIQISCEKEINYSYFIPKNSSVLGDNNTCFSTCRDLYIEPYSLIKKKVTHQPNKSCISLTFKYLGNIEHTQSCSLNLFLSPIKNIADILLLGLTQHFDYIELKHADKNYHGDNATFCFNTQIGKNYPIFSQSENTPKAPQQLLEGLYLPHVHHFISLDILNILKELDWEKSTKFTINIYLNKQISLTEEQCQNCFLLNCVPTVDKEKEHTAILDFQENKSSYLLPIPDNHYLSNLSEIMLSLEPHEKERGIYCHFYSITELTSASRLLPQYQNSLFYSLTIDKDITGRTFYIIHFYDNKGKALISPPSLHFSCTYIGFEKYKDNRIGVLNAHSENMPDNLLLKNITPLSECFPPIVDDKCYWHLLSHYSANAFMLMSILTIKNMLSDYLIYAELDKQITRKIKKSLEGCIDLNSYTYDYILKGKPHRCLSLTLTIDIDCFENEGDAFIFVSHLYHFFPFCLSENMLLEMKIKFKNDDKIKWFLSPFPLKGYKSLL
;
A
#
# COMPACT_ATOMS: atom_id res chain seq x y z
N MET A 1 -23.63 -10.10 9.46
CA MET A 1 -24.44 -11.33 9.41
C MET A 1 -24.34 -12.03 8.07
N SER A 2 -23.73 -13.23 8.08
CA SER A 2 -23.67 -14.13 6.93
C SER A 2 -25.04 -14.75 6.60
N GLU A 3 -25.61 -14.37 5.46
CA GLU A 3 -26.83 -14.98 4.88
C GLU A 3 -26.71 -16.51 4.79
N ILE A 4 -25.51 -17.01 4.50
CA ILE A 4 -25.22 -18.44 4.35
C ILE A 4 -25.45 -19.19 5.67
N LYS A 5 -24.99 -18.63 6.80
CA LYS A 5 -25.18 -19.26 8.12
C LYS A 5 -26.65 -19.31 8.50
N TYR A 6 -27.38 -18.21 8.27
CA TYR A 6 -28.82 -18.16 8.51
C TYR A 6 -29.57 -19.22 7.69
N LEU A 7 -29.33 -19.28 6.37
CA LEU A 7 -30.00 -20.24 5.50
C LEU A 7 -29.66 -21.69 5.88
N LYS A 8 -28.41 -21.96 6.27
CA LYS A 8 -27.97 -23.28 6.73
C LYS A 8 -28.67 -23.68 8.03
N GLU A 9 -28.75 -22.78 9.01
CA GLU A 9 -29.41 -23.02 10.29
C GLU A 9 -30.92 -23.22 10.10
N ARG A 10 -31.57 -22.39 9.27
CA ARG A 10 -32.99 -22.54 8.92
C ARG A 10 -33.26 -23.92 8.28
N GLN A 11 -32.45 -24.33 7.32
CA GLN A 11 -32.57 -25.66 6.69
C GLN A 11 -32.32 -26.79 7.69
N TYR A 12 -31.37 -26.62 8.60
CA TYR A 12 -31.07 -27.59 9.66
C TYR A 12 -32.28 -27.76 10.59
N LEU A 13 -32.86 -26.67 11.08
CA LEU A 13 -34.06 -26.68 11.93
C LEU A 13 -35.26 -27.32 11.22
N GLN A 14 -35.50 -26.98 9.94
CA GLN A 14 -36.58 -27.60 9.16
C GLN A 14 -36.39 -29.11 9.00
N LYS A 15 -35.17 -29.58 8.72
CA LYS A 15 -34.86 -31.02 8.63
C LYS A 15 -35.04 -31.71 9.98
N LEU A 16 -34.60 -31.05 11.06
CA LEU A 16 -34.72 -31.57 12.42
C LEU A 16 -36.19 -31.69 12.82
N ALA A 17 -36.99 -30.64 12.60
CA ALA A 17 -38.44 -30.64 12.84
C ALA A 17 -39.14 -31.78 12.10
N LYS A 18 -38.88 -31.95 10.79
CA LYS A 18 -39.42 -33.07 9.99
C LYS A 18 -39.02 -34.43 10.56
N SER A 19 -37.75 -34.60 10.93
CA SER A 19 -37.26 -35.87 11.49
C SER A 19 -37.88 -36.19 12.86
N TYR A 20 -38.14 -35.18 13.68
CA TYR A 20 -38.76 -35.35 15.00
C TYR A 20 -40.26 -35.57 14.91
N ALA A 21 -40.95 -34.89 13.99
CA ALA A 21 -42.37 -35.13 13.70
C ALA A 21 -42.60 -36.58 13.24
N GLN A 22 -41.71 -37.13 12.41
CA GLN A 22 -41.77 -38.55 12.00
C GLN A 22 -41.57 -39.53 13.17
N LYS A 23 -40.67 -39.21 14.12
CA LYS A 23 -40.38 -40.08 15.27
C LYS A 23 -41.42 -39.96 16.39
N LYS A 24 -42.07 -38.79 16.52
CA LYS A 24 -43.03 -38.46 17.59
C LYS A 24 -44.25 -37.77 16.98
N PRO A 25 -45.27 -38.53 16.56
CA PRO A 25 -46.41 -38.00 15.83
C PRO A 25 -47.26 -37.00 16.65
N HIS A 26 -47.24 -37.09 17.98
CA HIS A 26 -47.94 -36.14 18.87
C HIS A 26 -47.33 -34.73 18.86
N LEU A 27 -46.13 -34.54 18.32
CA LEU A 27 -45.48 -33.22 18.16
C LEU A 27 -45.54 -32.72 16.72
N ALA A 28 -46.13 -33.49 15.79
CA ALA A 28 -46.12 -33.14 14.37
C ALA A 28 -46.86 -31.83 14.08
N GLU A 29 -48.06 -31.65 14.66
CA GLU A 29 -48.85 -30.40 14.51
C GLU A 29 -48.14 -29.16 15.07
N VAL A 30 -47.30 -29.32 16.10
CA VAL A 30 -46.56 -28.21 16.73
C VAL A 30 -45.26 -27.88 15.99
N LEU A 31 -44.69 -28.86 15.29
CA LEU A 31 -43.42 -28.74 14.56
C LEU A 31 -43.63 -28.65 13.05
N GLU A 32 -44.85 -28.40 12.60
CA GLU A 32 -45.20 -28.31 11.19
C GLU A 32 -44.53 -27.08 10.57
N PRO A 33 -43.59 -27.25 9.62
CA PRO A 33 -42.88 -26.12 9.03
C PRO A 33 -43.76 -25.31 8.06
N ASP A 34 -44.92 -25.84 7.67
CA ASP A 34 -45.88 -25.18 6.77
C ASP A 34 -46.87 -24.28 7.53
N ASP A 35 -46.94 -24.38 8.87
CA ASP A 35 -47.65 -23.42 9.71
C ASP A 35 -46.86 -22.09 9.76
N PRO A 36 -47.46 -20.94 9.38
CA PRO A 36 -46.78 -19.66 9.37
C PRO A 36 -46.18 -19.26 10.73
N GLN A 37 -46.86 -19.56 11.85
CA GLN A 37 -46.40 -19.13 13.17
C GLN A 37 -45.15 -19.89 13.61
N THR A 38 -45.18 -21.20 13.44
CA THR A 38 -44.04 -22.08 13.68
C THR A 38 -42.88 -21.77 12.73
N GLY A 39 -43.18 -21.47 11.46
CA GLY A 39 -42.21 -21.01 10.48
C GLY A 39 -41.48 -19.74 10.92
N TYR A 40 -42.20 -18.68 11.28
CA TYR A 40 -41.59 -17.42 11.74
C TYR A 40 -40.77 -17.58 13.02
N LEU A 41 -41.21 -18.43 13.95
CA LEU A 41 -40.45 -18.73 15.16
C LEU A 41 -39.14 -19.47 14.84
N MET A 42 -39.18 -20.45 13.94
CA MET A 42 -37.97 -21.15 13.48
C MET A 42 -37.03 -20.22 12.73
N GLU A 43 -37.55 -19.29 11.94
CA GLU A 43 -36.75 -18.26 11.27
C GLU A 43 -36.10 -17.31 12.27
N GLY A 44 -36.85 -16.81 13.26
CA GLY A 44 -36.29 -15.97 14.32
C GLY A 44 -35.22 -16.70 15.15
N PHE A 45 -35.45 -17.97 15.47
CA PHE A 45 -34.48 -18.79 16.21
C PHE A 45 -33.23 -19.08 15.37
N ALA A 46 -33.40 -19.40 14.08
CA ALA A 46 -32.28 -19.58 13.14
C ALA A 46 -31.47 -18.30 13.02
N PHE A 47 -32.12 -17.14 12.99
CA PHE A 47 -31.47 -15.83 12.93
C PHE A 47 -30.58 -15.58 14.15
N LEU A 48 -31.12 -15.75 15.36
CA LEU A 48 -30.35 -15.58 16.61
C LEU A 48 -29.20 -16.59 16.73
N SER A 49 -29.46 -17.85 16.39
CA SER A 49 -28.46 -18.92 16.46
C SER A 49 -27.34 -18.72 15.44
N ALA A 50 -27.68 -18.29 14.22
CA ALA A 50 -26.69 -17.97 13.19
C ALA A 50 -25.79 -16.79 13.63
N HIS A 51 -26.35 -15.79 14.31
CA HIS A 51 -25.55 -14.67 14.84
C HIS A 51 -24.60 -15.13 15.95
N LEU A 52 -25.06 -15.98 16.88
CA LEU A 52 -24.18 -16.57 17.90
C LEU A 52 -23.06 -17.42 17.27
N GLN A 53 -23.38 -18.25 16.27
CA GLN A 53 -22.37 -19.01 15.53
C GLN A 53 -21.41 -18.09 14.76
N GLU A 54 -21.88 -16.96 14.25
CA GLU A 54 -21.03 -15.95 13.62
C GLU A 54 -19.99 -15.42 14.60
N LYS A 55 -20.44 -14.99 15.78
CA LYS A 55 -19.56 -14.49 16.84
C LYS A 55 -18.65 -15.56 17.47
N ILE A 56 -19.04 -16.83 17.45
CA ILE A 56 -18.16 -17.91 17.94
C ILE A 56 -17.08 -18.25 16.90
N ASP A 57 -17.41 -18.15 15.61
CA ASP A 57 -16.49 -18.49 14.51
C ASP A 57 -15.65 -17.30 14.01
N ASP A 58 -15.84 -16.11 14.57
CA ASP A 58 -15.11 -14.88 14.22
C ASP A 58 -13.61 -14.96 14.56
N ALA A 59 -13.16 -16.03 15.20
CA ALA A 59 -11.75 -16.23 15.52
C ALA A 59 -11.17 -15.11 16.41
N PHE A 60 -11.95 -14.58 17.37
CA PHE A 60 -11.45 -13.72 18.44
C PHE A 60 -10.72 -12.45 17.96
N PRO A 61 -11.36 -11.60 17.15
CA PRO A 61 -10.78 -10.32 16.71
C PRO A 61 -10.39 -9.41 17.87
N GLU A 62 -11.05 -9.55 19.03
CA GLU A 62 -10.76 -8.77 20.23
C GLU A 62 -9.34 -9.03 20.78
N ILE A 63 -8.70 -10.12 20.35
CA ILE A 63 -7.31 -10.46 20.73
C ILE A 63 -6.36 -10.11 19.57
N THR A 64 -6.70 -10.49 18.34
CA THR A 64 -5.79 -10.40 17.20
C THR A 64 -5.61 -8.97 16.70
N LEU A 65 -6.70 -8.18 16.62
CA LEU A 65 -6.65 -6.81 16.14
C LEU A 65 -5.79 -5.91 17.05
N PRO A 66 -5.94 -5.91 18.40
CA PRO A 66 -5.05 -5.13 19.27
C PRO A 66 -3.58 -5.54 19.16
N LEU A 67 -3.28 -6.82 18.95
CA LEU A 67 -1.90 -7.28 18.74
C LEU A 67 -1.32 -6.74 17.43
N LEU A 68 -2.08 -6.78 16.34
CA LEU A 68 -1.67 -6.22 15.05
C LEU A 68 -1.50 -4.70 15.12
N GLN A 69 -2.39 -4.00 15.84
CA GLN A 69 -2.26 -2.56 16.08
C GLN A 69 -1.00 -2.25 16.89
N ARG A 70 -0.70 -3.04 17.93
CA ARG A 70 0.53 -2.90 18.72
C ARG A 70 1.80 -3.17 17.92
N LEU A 71 1.75 -4.12 16.98
CA LEU A 71 2.83 -4.36 16.02
C LEU A 71 2.95 -3.24 14.96
N GLY A 72 2.00 -2.31 14.94
CA GLY A 72 1.95 -1.20 13.99
C GLY A 72 1.67 -1.65 12.56
N SER A 73 0.92 -2.74 12.39
CA SER A 73 0.55 -3.25 11.08
C SER A 73 -0.32 -2.22 10.36
N GLN A 74 0.14 -1.70 9.22
CA GLN A 74 -0.65 -0.78 8.40
C GLN A 74 -1.61 -1.52 7.46
N ALA A 75 -1.34 -2.80 7.20
CA ALA A 75 -2.16 -3.63 6.30
C ALA A 75 -3.63 -3.73 6.72
N ILE A 76 -3.94 -3.51 8.00
CA ILE A 76 -5.31 -3.54 8.53
C ILE A 76 -6.10 -2.24 8.31
N LYS A 77 -5.44 -1.13 7.96
CA LYS A 77 -6.04 0.23 7.92
C LYS A 77 -6.70 0.60 6.59
N GLY A 78 -6.63 -0.28 5.59
CA GLY A 78 -7.11 0.00 4.25
C GLY A 78 -6.02 0.57 3.35
N VAL A 79 -6.37 0.85 2.10
CA VAL A 79 -5.47 1.41 1.09
C VAL A 79 -6.15 2.64 0.47
N PRO A 80 -5.68 3.87 0.78
CA PRO A 80 -6.28 5.08 0.24
C PRO A 80 -6.01 5.23 -1.26
N SER A 81 -6.82 6.06 -1.91
CA SER A 81 -6.67 6.36 -3.34
C SER A 81 -5.34 7.06 -3.62
N THR A 82 -4.74 6.75 -4.77
CA THR A 82 -3.49 7.34 -5.24
C THR A 82 -3.59 7.80 -6.68
N SER A 83 -2.73 8.74 -7.07
CA SER A 83 -2.60 9.18 -8.45
C SER A 83 -1.21 9.76 -8.71
N ILE A 84 -0.80 9.85 -9.97
CA ILE A 84 0.44 10.52 -10.37
C ILE A 84 0.10 11.92 -10.84
N ILE A 85 0.78 12.91 -10.26
CA ILE A 85 0.61 14.32 -10.60
C ILE A 85 1.84 14.79 -11.35
N GLN A 86 1.61 15.45 -12.48
CA GLN A 86 2.63 16.17 -13.22
C GLN A 86 2.54 17.66 -12.89
N ILE A 87 3.70 18.25 -12.62
CA ILE A 87 3.83 19.67 -12.30
C ILE A 87 4.52 20.34 -13.48
N SER A 88 3.80 21.24 -14.13
CA SER A 88 4.33 22.13 -15.16
C SER A 88 4.30 23.57 -14.67
N CYS A 89 4.96 24.46 -15.39
CA CYS A 89 5.06 25.86 -14.98
C CYS A 89 4.63 26.74 -16.14
N GLU A 90 3.88 27.80 -15.85
CA GLU A 90 3.40 28.73 -16.89
C GLU A 90 4.55 29.50 -17.54
N LYS A 91 5.59 29.77 -16.77
CA LYS A 91 6.83 30.43 -17.22
C LYS A 91 7.97 29.43 -17.18
N GLU A 92 8.92 29.59 -18.12
CA GLU A 92 10.15 28.81 -18.11
C GLU A 92 10.86 28.99 -16.76
N ILE A 93 11.12 27.89 -16.06
CA ILE A 93 11.88 27.89 -14.82
C ILE A 93 13.37 27.89 -15.16
N ASN A 94 14.10 28.86 -14.61
CA ASN A 94 15.53 29.01 -14.81
C ASN A 94 16.38 28.58 -13.59
N TYR A 95 15.77 28.00 -12.55
CA TYR A 95 16.44 27.58 -11.31
C TYR A 95 15.78 26.32 -10.72
N SER A 96 16.51 25.52 -9.93
CA SER A 96 15.91 24.34 -9.28
C SER A 96 14.90 24.77 -8.22
N TYR A 97 13.72 24.16 -8.22
CA TYR A 97 12.65 24.42 -7.26
C TYR A 97 12.32 23.17 -6.43
N PHE A 98 12.39 23.29 -5.11
CA PHE A 98 12.13 22.19 -4.19
C PHE A 98 10.66 22.16 -3.74
N ILE A 99 10.03 21.01 -3.92
CA ILE A 99 8.70 20.70 -3.41
C ILE A 99 8.84 19.64 -2.32
N PRO A 100 8.48 19.97 -1.07
CA PRO A 100 8.55 19.01 0.01
C PRO A 100 7.49 17.92 -0.15
N LYS A 101 7.79 16.74 0.39
CA LYS A 101 6.81 15.71 0.69
C LYS A 101 5.65 16.28 1.52
N ASN A 102 4.46 15.69 1.38
CA ASN A 102 3.21 16.08 2.03
C ASN A 102 2.67 17.45 1.59
N SER A 103 3.15 17.99 0.48
CA SER A 103 2.57 19.19 -0.12
C SER A 103 1.17 18.88 -0.64
N SER A 104 0.22 19.80 -0.43
CA SER A 104 -1.20 19.52 -0.70
C SER A 104 -1.57 19.86 -2.13
N VAL A 105 -2.25 18.91 -2.77
CA VAL A 105 -2.79 19.04 -4.12
C VAL A 105 -4.30 18.92 -4.05
N LEU A 106 -4.97 19.88 -4.65
CA LEU A 106 -6.41 20.08 -4.55
C LEU A 106 -7.06 19.76 -5.91
N GLY A 107 -8.28 19.29 -5.86
CA GLY A 107 -9.14 19.15 -7.03
C GLY A 107 -10.55 19.61 -6.74
N ASP A 108 -11.42 19.36 -7.71
CA ASP A 108 -12.83 19.69 -7.59
C ASP A 108 -13.49 18.92 -6.42
N ASN A 109 -14.60 19.44 -5.89
CA ASN A 109 -15.41 18.82 -4.83
C ASN A 109 -14.66 18.49 -3.52
N ASN A 110 -13.74 19.36 -3.08
CA ASN A 110 -12.93 19.18 -1.86
C ASN A 110 -12.03 17.93 -1.85
N THR A 111 -11.69 17.39 -3.03
CA THR A 111 -10.67 16.34 -3.16
C THR A 111 -9.31 16.91 -2.75
N CYS A 112 -8.61 16.21 -1.86
CA CYS A 112 -7.32 16.68 -1.34
C CYS A 112 -6.34 15.52 -1.29
N PHE A 113 -5.22 15.67 -1.98
CA PHE A 113 -4.14 14.69 -2.05
C PHE A 113 -2.86 15.31 -1.50
N SER A 114 -1.89 14.48 -1.17
CA SER A 114 -0.59 14.90 -0.66
C SER A 114 0.53 14.21 -1.41
N THR A 115 1.64 14.91 -1.66
CA THR A 115 2.82 14.33 -2.33
C THR A 115 3.49 13.26 -1.46
N CYS A 116 3.77 12.09 -2.03
CA CYS A 116 4.36 10.98 -1.25
C CYS A 116 5.89 11.14 -1.06
N ARG A 117 6.54 11.97 -1.88
CA ARG A 117 8.00 12.12 -2.00
C ARG A 117 8.38 13.57 -2.17
N ASP A 118 9.61 13.89 -1.80
CA ASP A 118 10.25 15.14 -2.18
C ASP A 118 10.50 15.18 -3.68
N LEU A 119 10.31 16.34 -4.30
CA LEU A 119 10.52 16.54 -5.73
C LEU A 119 11.34 17.81 -5.96
N TYR A 120 12.38 17.69 -6.78
CA TYR A 120 13.10 18.83 -7.33
C TYR A 120 12.64 19.04 -8.78
N ILE A 121 12.10 20.23 -9.06
CA ILE A 121 11.82 20.68 -10.42
C ILE A 121 13.09 21.34 -10.92
N GLU A 122 13.83 20.59 -11.72
CA GLU A 122 15.07 21.06 -12.33
C GLU A 122 14.77 21.84 -13.62
N PRO A 123 15.63 22.81 -14.01
CA PRO A 123 15.43 23.66 -15.19
C PRO A 123 15.76 22.93 -16.51
N TYR A 124 15.19 21.73 -16.68
CA TYR A 124 15.29 20.92 -17.88
C TYR A 124 13.91 20.69 -18.48
N SER A 125 13.82 20.84 -19.80
CA SER A 125 12.66 20.49 -20.60
C SER A 125 12.99 19.34 -21.54
N LEU A 126 12.15 18.32 -21.59
CA LEU A 126 12.32 17.20 -22.51
C LEU A 126 11.62 17.53 -23.84
N ILE A 127 12.42 17.81 -24.88
CA ILE A 127 11.93 18.29 -26.18
C ILE A 127 11.53 17.14 -27.10
N LYS A 128 12.38 16.12 -27.17
CA LYS A 128 12.23 15.04 -28.16
C LYS A 128 12.50 13.70 -27.52
N LYS A 129 11.62 12.76 -27.85
CA LYS A 129 11.72 11.35 -27.47
C LYS A 129 11.69 10.56 -28.77
N LYS A 130 12.61 9.61 -28.93
CA LYS A 130 12.63 8.73 -30.09
C LYS A 130 13.07 7.35 -29.65
N VAL A 131 12.41 6.32 -30.17
CA VAL A 131 12.87 4.95 -30.07
C VAL A 131 13.32 4.49 -31.45
N THR A 132 14.46 3.81 -31.51
CA THR A 132 14.94 3.19 -32.74
C THR A 132 15.18 1.71 -32.48
N HIS A 133 14.65 0.88 -33.37
CA HIS A 133 14.81 -0.56 -33.29
C HIS A 133 15.84 -1.02 -34.31
N GLN A 134 16.81 -1.76 -33.80
CA GLN A 134 17.69 -2.61 -34.57
C GLN A 134 17.25 -4.07 -34.37
N PRO A 135 17.65 -5.02 -35.22
CA PRO A 135 17.13 -6.39 -35.19
C PRO A 135 17.15 -7.06 -33.81
N ASN A 136 18.18 -6.80 -33.00
CA ASN A 136 18.33 -7.36 -31.66
C ASN A 136 18.52 -6.30 -30.56
N LYS A 137 18.49 -5.01 -30.90
CA LYS A 137 18.79 -3.92 -29.95
C LYS A 137 17.74 -2.82 -30.08
N SER A 138 17.55 -2.06 -29.01
CA SER A 138 16.74 -0.84 -29.07
C SER A 138 17.53 0.32 -28.48
N CYS A 139 17.34 1.50 -29.05
CA CYS A 139 17.96 2.72 -28.55
C CYS A 139 16.86 3.75 -28.31
N ILE A 140 16.81 4.25 -27.08
CA ILE A 140 15.88 5.31 -26.65
C ILE A 140 16.68 6.60 -26.56
N SER A 141 16.35 7.57 -27.42
CA SER A 141 16.97 8.89 -27.45
C SER A 141 16.06 9.92 -26.78
N LEU A 142 16.57 10.57 -25.75
CA LEU A 142 15.92 11.64 -25.00
C LEU A 142 16.71 12.94 -25.17
N THR A 143 16.12 13.95 -25.79
CA THR A 143 16.76 15.25 -26.00
C THR A 143 16.20 16.27 -25.04
N PHE A 144 17.06 16.79 -24.16
CA PHE A 144 16.72 17.79 -23.17
C PHE A 144 17.24 19.17 -23.59
N LYS A 145 16.53 20.22 -23.18
CA LYS A 145 16.98 21.63 -23.24
C LYS A 145 17.07 22.16 -21.82
N TYR A 146 18.23 22.69 -21.48
CA TYR A 146 18.46 23.44 -20.25
C TYR A 146 17.91 24.85 -20.39
N LEU A 147 17.20 25.30 -19.37
CA LEU A 147 16.56 26.61 -19.27
C LEU A 147 17.20 27.49 -18.19
N GLY A 148 18.16 26.96 -17.43
CA GLY A 148 18.76 27.64 -16.30
C GLY A 148 19.88 28.62 -16.65
N ASN A 149 20.51 29.17 -15.61
CA ASN A 149 21.66 30.06 -15.76
C ASN A 149 22.89 29.29 -16.25
N ILE A 150 23.58 29.86 -17.24
CA ILE A 150 24.73 29.25 -17.93
C ILE A 150 25.89 28.99 -16.96
N GLU A 151 26.03 29.82 -15.92
CA GLU A 151 27.06 29.68 -14.88
C GLU A 151 26.89 28.41 -14.02
N HIS A 152 25.69 27.84 -13.94
CA HIS A 152 25.42 26.61 -13.22
C HIS A 152 25.62 25.38 -14.11
N THR A 153 26.87 24.96 -14.24
CA THR A 153 27.27 23.83 -15.08
C THR A 153 27.04 22.46 -14.44
N GLN A 154 26.80 22.39 -13.13
CA GLN A 154 26.68 21.11 -12.42
C GLN A 154 25.49 20.29 -12.92
N SER A 155 25.72 19.03 -13.24
CA SER A 155 24.66 18.10 -13.65
C SER A 155 23.83 17.63 -12.45
N CYS A 156 22.63 17.12 -12.73
CA CYS A 156 21.68 16.69 -11.69
C CYS A 156 21.14 15.28 -11.95
N SER A 157 20.45 14.73 -10.95
CA SER A 157 19.61 13.55 -11.08
C SER A 157 18.21 13.94 -11.53
N LEU A 158 17.71 13.33 -12.61
CA LEU A 158 16.35 13.57 -13.10
C LEU A 158 15.43 12.39 -12.77
N ASN A 159 14.33 12.66 -12.09
CA ASN A 159 13.29 11.66 -11.87
C ASN A 159 12.33 11.62 -13.07
N LEU A 160 12.20 10.45 -13.69
CA LEU A 160 11.33 10.23 -14.84
C LEU A 160 10.22 9.25 -14.48
N PHE A 161 8.98 9.67 -14.70
CA PHE A 161 7.83 8.77 -14.70
C PHE A 161 7.71 8.10 -16.07
N LEU A 162 7.62 6.76 -16.08
CA LEU A 162 7.78 6.01 -17.32
C LEU A 162 6.59 6.14 -18.28
N SER A 163 5.35 5.92 -17.81
CA SER A 163 4.15 6.09 -18.63
C SER A 163 2.87 6.05 -17.79
N PRO A 164 1.83 6.83 -18.15
CA PRO A 164 0.48 6.67 -17.60
C PRO A 164 -0.20 5.34 -18.01
N ILE A 165 0.31 4.65 -19.04
CA ILE A 165 -0.21 3.36 -19.49
C ILE A 165 0.59 2.25 -18.83
N LYS A 166 -0.07 1.40 -18.03
CA LYS A 166 0.59 0.44 -17.14
C LYS A 166 1.48 -0.52 -17.91
N ASN A 167 0.95 -1.17 -18.95
CA ASN A 167 1.70 -2.18 -19.71
C ASN A 167 2.97 -1.62 -20.34
N ILE A 168 2.94 -0.36 -20.79
CA ILE A 168 4.10 0.31 -21.38
C ILE A 168 5.13 0.63 -20.29
N ALA A 169 4.66 1.13 -19.14
CA ALA A 169 5.51 1.41 -18.00
C ALA A 169 6.20 0.13 -17.46
N ASP A 170 5.46 -0.97 -17.37
CA ASP A 170 5.95 -2.30 -16.97
C ASP A 170 7.10 -2.75 -17.90
N ILE A 171 6.88 -2.68 -19.22
CA ILE A 171 7.85 -3.08 -20.26
C ILE A 171 9.10 -2.18 -20.22
N LEU A 172 8.91 -0.86 -20.06
CA LEU A 172 10.01 0.08 -19.95
C LEU A 172 10.86 -0.17 -18.70
N LEU A 173 10.22 -0.44 -17.55
CA LEU A 173 10.96 -0.71 -16.32
C LEU A 173 11.77 -1.99 -16.44
N LEU A 174 11.20 -3.07 -16.99
CA LEU A 174 11.93 -4.30 -17.29
C LEU A 174 13.11 -4.03 -18.23
N GLY A 175 12.87 -3.30 -19.32
CA GLY A 175 13.88 -2.98 -20.32
C GLY A 175 15.07 -2.21 -19.75
N LEU A 176 14.81 -1.17 -18.97
CA LEU A 176 15.82 -0.29 -18.40
C LEU A 176 16.61 -0.95 -17.26
N THR A 177 16.08 -1.98 -16.62
CA THR A 177 16.74 -2.61 -15.46
C THR A 177 17.45 -3.91 -15.83
N GLN A 178 16.88 -4.73 -16.72
CA GLN A 178 17.43 -6.03 -17.09
C GLN A 178 18.12 -6.04 -18.46
N HIS A 179 17.70 -5.16 -19.37
CA HIS A 179 18.19 -5.14 -20.76
C HIS A 179 19.07 -3.93 -21.07
N PHE A 180 19.44 -3.14 -20.07
CA PHE A 180 20.35 -2.01 -20.21
C PHE A 180 21.78 -2.47 -20.54
N ASP A 181 22.36 -1.90 -21.59
CA ASP A 181 23.69 -2.22 -22.11
C ASP A 181 24.68 -1.11 -21.75
N TYR A 182 24.41 0.12 -22.19
CA TYR A 182 25.17 1.33 -21.87
C TYR A 182 24.36 2.59 -22.19
N ILE A 183 24.85 3.74 -21.75
CA ILE A 183 24.27 5.06 -22.00
C ILE A 183 25.29 6.00 -22.63
N GLU A 184 24.86 6.78 -23.63
CA GLU A 184 25.68 7.84 -24.23
C GLU A 184 25.04 9.20 -24.02
N LEU A 185 25.82 10.16 -23.53
CA LEU A 185 25.43 11.56 -23.43
C LEU A 185 26.15 12.37 -24.53
N LYS A 186 25.37 13.00 -25.41
CA LYS A 186 25.86 13.89 -26.46
C LYS A 186 25.61 15.34 -26.07
N HIS A 187 26.67 16.12 -25.94
CA HIS A 187 26.61 17.54 -25.59
C HIS A 187 27.80 18.29 -26.23
N ALA A 188 27.51 19.43 -26.89
CA ALA A 188 28.51 20.29 -27.54
C ALA A 188 29.52 19.52 -28.44
N ASP A 189 28.99 18.68 -29.35
CA ASP A 189 29.73 17.80 -30.27
C ASP A 189 30.65 16.75 -29.61
N LYS A 190 30.57 16.60 -28.29
CA LYS A 190 31.24 15.53 -27.55
C LYS A 190 30.25 14.43 -27.17
N ASN A 191 30.72 13.19 -27.19
CA ASN A 191 29.99 12.03 -26.73
C ASN A 191 30.69 11.49 -25.47
N TYR A 192 29.94 11.35 -24.40
CA TYR A 192 30.38 10.75 -23.14
C TYR A 192 29.70 9.41 -22.97
N HIS A 193 30.45 8.42 -22.51
CA HIS A 193 29.99 7.04 -22.41
C HIS A 193 29.87 6.64 -20.94
N GLY A 194 28.72 6.07 -20.58
CA GLY A 194 28.48 5.45 -19.29
C GLY A 194 28.20 3.96 -19.48
N ASP A 195 29.14 3.13 -19.05
CA ASP A 195 28.99 1.67 -19.03
C ASP A 195 28.12 1.20 -17.86
N ASN A 196 27.63 -0.04 -17.92
CA ASN A 196 26.93 -0.73 -16.82
C ASN A 196 27.70 -0.76 -15.49
N ALA A 197 29.03 -0.62 -15.51
CA ALA A 197 29.85 -0.52 -14.29
C ALA A 197 29.77 0.87 -13.63
N THR A 198 29.45 1.90 -14.42
CA THR A 198 29.43 3.31 -13.99
C THR A 198 28.01 3.82 -13.78
N PHE A 199 27.03 3.23 -14.46
CA PHE A 199 25.65 3.68 -14.45
C PHE A 199 24.69 2.48 -14.38
N CYS A 200 23.68 2.56 -13.52
CA CYS A 200 22.59 1.60 -13.47
C CYS A 200 21.28 2.32 -13.13
N PHE A 201 20.19 1.89 -13.76
CA PHE A 201 18.87 2.37 -13.39
C PHE A 201 18.41 1.66 -12.11
N ASN A 202 18.11 2.45 -11.08
CA ASN A 202 17.51 1.94 -9.86
C ASN A 202 15.98 2.06 -9.96
N THR A 203 15.29 0.96 -9.65
CA THR A 203 13.83 0.99 -9.53
C THR A 203 13.44 1.73 -8.25
N GLN A 204 12.40 2.56 -8.35
CA GLN A 204 11.85 3.24 -7.17
C GLN A 204 10.82 2.36 -6.44
N ILE A 205 11.23 1.13 -6.12
CA ILE A 205 10.47 0.10 -5.39
C ILE A 205 11.16 -0.17 -4.04
N GLY A 206 10.38 -0.50 -3.01
CA GLY A 206 10.90 -0.99 -1.73
C GLY A 206 11.09 0.09 -0.67
N LYS A 207 11.87 -0.23 0.37
CA LYS A 207 11.95 0.52 1.65
C LYS A 207 12.21 2.03 1.50
N ASN A 208 12.98 2.43 0.50
CA ASN A 208 13.39 3.82 0.30
C ASN A 208 12.31 4.67 -0.38
N TYR A 209 11.25 4.05 -0.92
CA TYR A 209 10.19 4.73 -1.67
C TYR A 209 8.80 4.45 -1.10
N PRO A 210 8.56 4.77 0.20
CA PRO A 210 7.26 4.55 0.82
C PRO A 210 6.19 5.49 0.24
N ILE A 211 4.98 4.98 0.10
CA ILE A 211 3.84 5.73 -0.43
C ILE A 211 3.01 6.28 0.72
N PHE A 212 2.75 5.43 1.71
CA PHE A 212 2.08 5.84 2.94
C PHE A 212 3.08 6.30 4.00
N SER A 213 2.62 7.23 4.85
CA SER A 213 3.40 7.66 6.01
C SER A 213 3.45 6.51 7.05
N GLN A 214 4.64 6.22 7.57
CA GLN A 214 4.83 5.12 8.52
C GLN A 214 5.84 5.52 9.59
N SER A 215 5.59 5.10 10.82
CA SER A 215 6.55 5.20 11.93
C SER A 215 7.84 4.43 11.61
N GLU A 216 8.97 4.94 12.08
CA GLU A 216 10.29 4.37 11.74
C GLU A 216 10.48 2.92 12.21
N ASN A 217 9.82 2.55 13.31
CA ASN A 217 10.02 1.27 14.00
C ASN A 217 9.11 0.13 13.52
N THR A 218 8.20 0.38 12.58
CA THR A 218 7.22 -0.63 12.12
C THR A 218 7.67 -1.30 10.82
N PRO A 219 7.46 -2.62 10.67
CA PRO A 219 7.84 -3.31 9.44
C PRO A 219 6.99 -2.86 8.26
N LYS A 220 7.67 -2.33 7.23
CA LYS A 220 7.03 -1.70 6.06
C LYS A 220 6.58 -2.72 5.00
N ALA A 221 7.18 -3.91 5.01
CA ALA A 221 7.07 -4.88 3.92
C ALA A 221 5.63 -5.37 3.62
N PRO A 222 4.79 -5.72 4.62
CA PRO A 222 3.40 -6.10 4.35
C PRO A 222 2.63 -5.01 3.59
N GLN A 223 2.82 -3.74 3.98
CA GLN A 223 2.18 -2.62 3.29
C GLN A 223 2.72 -2.44 1.87
N GLN A 224 4.02 -2.55 1.66
CA GLN A 224 4.64 -2.43 0.34
C GLN A 224 4.19 -3.52 -0.63
N LEU A 225 3.92 -4.72 -0.12
CA LEU A 225 3.31 -5.77 -0.90
C LEU A 225 1.88 -5.37 -1.33
N LEU A 226 1.07 -4.83 -0.43
CA LEU A 226 -0.27 -4.34 -0.78
C LEU A 226 -0.24 -3.19 -1.78
N GLU A 227 0.69 -2.25 -1.62
CA GLU A 227 0.95 -1.18 -2.60
C GLU A 227 1.22 -1.78 -3.99
N GLY A 228 2.12 -2.76 -4.08
CA GLY A 228 2.46 -3.41 -5.35
C GLY A 228 1.36 -4.26 -5.98
N LEU A 229 0.46 -4.82 -5.17
CA LEU A 229 -0.64 -5.67 -5.63
C LEU A 229 -1.89 -4.87 -6.05
N TYR A 230 -2.19 -3.79 -5.34
CA TYR A 230 -3.45 -3.05 -5.50
C TYR A 230 -3.30 -1.66 -6.14
N LEU A 231 -2.14 -1.00 -6.02
CA LEU A 231 -1.95 0.36 -6.53
C LEU A 231 -1.19 0.38 -7.85
N PRO A 232 -1.81 0.88 -8.94
CA PRO A 232 -1.14 1.00 -10.23
C PRO A 232 -0.22 2.22 -10.25
N HIS A 233 0.79 2.23 -11.13
CA HIS A 233 1.65 3.38 -11.45
C HIS A 233 2.62 3.87 -10.37
N VAL A 234 2.35 3.65 -9.09
CA VAL A 234 3.06 4.29 -7.98
C VAL A 234 4.58 4.02 -7.97
N HIS A 235 5.01 2.88 -8.51
CA HIS A 235 6.42 2.50 -8.60
C HIS A 235 7.06 2.61 -9.99
N HIS A 236 6.36 3.19 -10.98
CA HIS A 236 6.84 3.30 -12.36
C HIS A 236 7.74 4.53 -12.59
N PHE A 237 8.73 4.67 -11.73
CA PHE A 237 9.70 5.77 -11.75
C PHE A 237 11.12 5.23 -11.83
N ILE A 238 11.97 5.99 -12.52
CA ILE A 238 13.42 5.78 -12.57
C ILE A 238 14.14 7.09 -12.27
N SER A 239 15.33 7.00 -11.69
CA SER A 239 16.26 8.12 -11.60
C SER A 239 17.30 8.03 -12.72
N LEU A 240 17.52 9.15 -13.39
CA LEU A 240 18.54 9.34 -14.42
C LEU A 240 19.62 10.25 -13.84
N ASP A 241 20.67 9.64 -13.27
CA ASP A 241 21.74 10.34 -12.57
C ASP A 241 22.84 10.78 -13.53
N ILE A 242 22.66 11.94 -14.18
CA ILE A 242 23.60 12.46 -15.18
C ILE A 242 25.01 12.67 -14.58
N LEU A 243 25.08 12.97 -13.29
CA LEU A 243 26.31 13.10 -12.49
C LEU A 243 27.25 11.89 -12.60
N ASN A 244 26.71 10.68 -12.75
CA ASN A 244 27.51 9.47 -12.87
C ASN A 244 28.21 9.36 -14.23
N ILE A 245 27.73 10.08 -15.24
CA ILE A 245 28.33 10.13 -16.59
C ILE A 245 29.26 11.34 -16.69
N LEU A 246 28.75 12.52 -16.33
CA LEU A 246 29.47 13.78 -16.46
C LEU A 246 29.06 14.73 -15.33
N LYS A 247 30.03 15.28 -14.60
CA LYS A 247 29.77 16.19 -13.47
C LYS A 247 29.33 17.58 -13.88
N GLU A 248 29.86 18.09 -15.00
CA GLU A 248 29.62 19.46 -15.46
C GLU A 248 29.32 19.49 -16.96
N LEU A 249 28.25 20.20 -17.34
CA LEU A 249 27.83 20.43 -18.72
C LEU A 249 28.06 21.90 -19.09
N ASP A 250 28.71 22.12 -20.22
CA ASP A 250 29.08 23.46 -20.71
C ASP A 250 27.92 24.10 -21.49
N TRP A 251 27.10 24.88 -20.81
CA TRP A 251 25.89 25.49 -21.39
C TRP A 251 26.18 26.64 -22.37
N GLU A 252 27.39 27.21 -22.38
CA GLU A 252 27.77 28.26 -23.34
C GLU A 252 27.80 27.72 -24.77
N LYS A 253 28.30 26.49 -24.94
CA LYS A 253 28.43 25.86 -26.26
C LYS A 253 27.13 25.28 -26.78
N SER A 254 26.33 24.67 -25.92
CA SER A 254 25.03 24.10 -26.29
C SER A 254 24.09 24.05 -25.11
N THR A 255 22.89 24.62 -25.28
CA THR A 255 21.78 24.53 -24.32
C THR A 255 21.03 23.21 -24.40
N LYS A 256 21.37 22.34 -25.35
CA LYS A 256 20.75 21.03 -25.56
C LYS A 256 21.75 19.90 -25.34
N PHE A 257 21.27 18.80 -24.77
CA PHE A 257 21.99 17.54 -24.75
C PHE A 257 21.03 16.40 -25.11
N THR A 258 21.59 15.32 -25.65
CA THR A 258 20.82 14.11 -25.98
C THR A 258 21.40 12.92 -25.26
N ILE A 259 20.55 12.16 -24.59
CA ILE A 259 20.91 10.91 -23.95
C ILE A 259 20.38 9.77 -24.82
N ASN A 260 21.25 8.86 -25.20
CA ASN A 260 20.91 7.63 -25.91
C ASN A 260 21.10 6.45 -24.96
N ILE A 261 20.01 5.78 -24.65
CA ILE A 261 19.99 4.59 -23.80
C ILE A 261 19.96 3.37 -24.72
N TYR A 262 21.02 2.57 -24.69
CA TYR A 262 21.13 1.38 -25.53
C TYR A 262 20.75 0.13 -24.75
N LEU A 263 19.97 -0.71 -25.41
CA LEU A 263 19.38 -1.91 -24.84
C LEU A 263 19.80 -3.14 -25.65
N ASN A 264 20.14 -4.22 -24.95
CA ASN A 264 20.61 -5.47 -25.54
C ASN A 264 19.48 -6.38 -26.07
N LYS A 265 18.22 -5.96 -25.89
CA LYS A 265 17.01 -6.63 -26.39
C LYS A 265 16.14 -5.60 -27.11
N GLN A 266 15.42 -6.05 -28.13
CA GLN A 266 14.39 -5.22 -28.76
C GLN A 266 13.19 -5.06 -27.82
N ILE A 267 12.81 -3.83 -27.51
CA ILE A 267 11.61 -3.53 -26.72
C ILE A 267 10.40 -3.35 -27.64
N SER A 268 9.25 -3.89 -27.22
CA SER A 268 7.95 -3.66 -27.86
C SER A 268 7.39 -2.27 -27.52
N LEU A 269 7.94 -1.22 -28.12
CA LEU A 269 7.50 0.16 -27.94
C LEU A 269 7.44 0.87 -29.30
N THR A 270 6.29 1.42 -29.69
CA THR A 270 6.20 2.20 -30.94
C THR A 270 6.70 3.64 -30.76
N GLU A 271 7.03 4.33 -31.85
CA GLU A 271 7.42 5.75 -31.80
C GLU A 271 6.31 6.63 -31.20
N GLU A 272 5.04 6.36 -31.52
CA GLU A 272 3.88 7.08 -30.95
C GLU A 272 3.76 6.87 -29.44
N GLN A 273 3.89 5.62 -28.99
CA GLN A 273 3.89 5.30 -27.56
C GLN A 273 5.04 5.99 -26.82
N CYS A 274 6.22 6.02 -27.42
CA CYS A 274 7.41 6.65 -26.85
C CYS A 274 7.22 8.15 -26.57
N GLN A 275 6.43 8.88 -27.38
CA GLN A 275 6.14 10.29 -27.14
C GLN A 275 5.44 10.54 -25.79
N ASN A 276 4.59 9.60 -25.37
CA ASN A 276 3.82 9.68 -24.13
C ASN A 276 4.56 9.07 -22.92
N CYS A 277 5.83 8.70 -23.08
CA CYS A 277 6.65 8.11 -22.02
C CYS A 277 7.68 9.11 -21.46
N PHE A 278 8.37 8.76 -20.37
CA PHE A 278 9.44 9.57 -19.76
C PHE A 278 8.98 11.00 -19.43
N LEU A 279 8.01 11.14 -18.55
CA LEU A 279 7.49 12.42 -18.11
C LEU A 279 8.33 12.95 -16.94
N LEU A 280 8.71 14.24 -17.03
CA LEU A 280 9.42 14.98 -15.98
C LEU A 280 8.43 15.57 -14.98
N ASN A 281 8.95 15.95 -13.80
CA ASN A 281 8.23 16.67 -12.74
C ASN A 281 6.96 15.93 -12.29
N CYS A 282 7.04 14.60 -12.25
CA CYS A 282 5.96 13.74 -11.80
C CYS A 282 6.22 13.26 -10.38
N VAL A 283 5.18 13.20 -9.57
CA VAL A 283 5.24 12.68 -8.20
C VAL A 283 3.99 11.85 -7.89
N PRO A 284 4.12 10.69 -7.23
CA PRO A 284 2.95 9.99 -6.73
C PRO A 284 2.33 10.77 -5.58
N THR A 285 1.02 10.76 -5.54
CA THR A 285 0.20 11.41 -4.53
C THR A 285 -0.80 10.43 -3.97
N VAL A 286 -1.13 10.63 -2.69
CA VAL A 286 -2.09 9.83 -1.94
C VAL A 286 -3.16 10.74 -1.38
N ASP A 287 -4.38 10.24 -1.26
CA ASP A 287 -5.46 10.94 -0.57
C ASP A 287 -4.95 11.48 0.78
N LYS A 288 -5.08 12.79 0.96
CA LYS A 288 -4.58 13.46 2.16
C LYS A 288 -5.57 13.13 3.26
N GLU A 289 -5.17 12.24 4.14
CA GLU A 289 -6.01 11.86 5.26
C GLU A 289 -6.36 13.12 6.07
N LYS A 290 -7.64 13.48 6.08
CA LYS A 290 -8.12 14.69 6.74
C LYS A 290 -8.33 14.40 8.22
N GLU A 291 -7.94 15.36 9.03
CA GLU A 291 -8.23 15.33 10.46
C GLU A 291 -9.64 15.85 10.68
N HIS A 292 -10.47 15.04 11.31
CA HIS A 292 -11.84 15.34 11.65
C HIS A 292 -12.01 15.29 13.17
N THR A 293 -12.74 16.26 13.71
CA THR A 293 -13.10 16.30 15.13
C THR A 293 -14.60 16.05 15.28
N ALA A 294 -14.94 15.04 16.08
CA ALA A 294 -16.31 14.74 16.45
C ALA A 294 -16.47 14.89 17.96
N ILE A 295 -17.49 15.63 18.39
CA ILE A 295 -17.85 15.78 19.80
C ILE A 295 -19.07 14.90 20.06
N LEU A 296 -18.97 14.07 21.10
CA LEU A 296 -19.99 13.11 21.49
C LEU A 296 -20.29 13.23 22.98
N ASP A 297 -21.56 13.01 23.32
CA ASP A 297 -22.05 13.08 24.69
C ASP A 297 -21.88 11.74 25.38
N PHE A 298 -21.26 11.75 26.56
CA PHE A 298 -21.26 10.60 27.45
C PHE A 298 -22.67 10.36 28.01
N GLN A 299 -23.03 9.08 28.14
CA GLN A 299 -24.27 8.62 28.77
C GLN A 299 -23.92 7.72 29.94
N GLU A 300 -24.63 7.87 31.07
CA GLU A 300 -24.47 6.98 32.21
C GLU A 300 -24.76 5.52 31.83
N ASN A 301 -23.97 4.60 32.36
CA ASN A 301 -24.04 3.16 32.07
C ASN A 301 -23.78 2.79 30.60
N LYS A 302 -23.22 3.69 29.79
CA LYS A 302 -22.85 3.43 28.40
C LYS A 302 -21.36 3.58 28.20
N SER A 303 -20.71 2.47 27.85
CA SER A 303 -19.27 2.43 27.57
C SER A 303 -18.93 2.48 26.08
N SER A 304 -19.92 2.42 25.19
CA SER A 304 -19.72 2.22 23.75
C SER A 304 -20.44 3.29 22.94
N TYR A 305 -19.73 3.93 22.00
CA TYR A 305 -20.22 5.07 21.23
C TYR A 305 -19.95 4.88 19.74
N LEU A 306 -20.97 5.09 18.91
CA LEU A 306 -20.86 5.07 17.46
C LEU A 306 -20.24 6.39 16.98
N LEU A 307 -19.18 6.32 16.17
CA LEU A 307 -18.60 7.51 15.56
C LEU A 307 -19.42 7.97 14.36
N PRO A 308 -19.72 9.29 14.22
CA PRO A 308 -20.51 9.83 13.13
C PRO A 308 -19.68 10.01 11.85
N ILE A 309 -19.11 8.91 11.34
CA ILE A 309 -18.27 8.91 10.13
C ILE A 309 -19.17 8.74 8.89
N PRO A 310 -19.04 9.59 7.85
CA PRO A 310 -19.84 9.46 6.64
C PRO A 310 -19.59 8.15 5.89
N ASP A 311 -20.60 7.64 5.18
CA ASP A 311 -20.54 6.36 4.45
C ASP A 311 -19.39 6.24 3.42
N ASN A 312 -18.90 7.37 2.89
CA ASN A 312 -17.83 7.42 1.91
C ASN A 312 -16.45 7.65 2.54
N HIS A 313 -16.33 7.68 3.87
CA HIS A 313 -15.08 7.88 4.57
C HIS A 313 -14.66 6.60 5.29
N TYR A 314 -13.35 6.38 5.34
CA TYR A 314 -12.75 5.30 6.09
C TYR A 314 -11.76 5.83 7.11
N LEU A 315 -11.78 5.25 8.31
CA LEU A 315 -10.87 5.64 9.39
C LEU A 315 -9.53 4.91 9.22
N SER A 316 -8.45 5.68 9.08
CA SER A 316 -7.08 5.17 9.05
C SER A 316 -6.48 5.10 10.45
N ASN A 317 -6.60 6.21 11.20
CA ASN A 317 -6.10 6.28 12.57
C ASN A 317 -7.01 7.13 13.46
N LEU A 318 -7.02 6.80 14.75
CA LEU A 318 -7.64 7.63 15.78
C LEU A 318 -6.50 8.36 16.50
N SER A 319 -6.42 9.69 16.33
CA SER A 319 -5.26 10.48 16.77
C SER A 319 -5.36 10.82 18.26
N GLU A 320 -6.47 11.37 18.71
CA GLU A 320 -6.61 11.85 20.08
C GLU A 320 -8.06 11.75 20.59
N ILE A 321 -8.21 11.41 21.87
CA ILE A 321 -9.48 11.53 22.60
C ILE A 321 -9.23 12.45 23.79
N MET A 322 -10.05 13.48 23.94
CA MET A 322 -9.98 14.41 25.05
C MET A 322 -11.35 14.66 25.65
N LEU A 323 -11.39 15.16 26.89
CA LEU A 323 -12.63 15.70 27.43
C LEU A 323 -12.89 17.07 26.78
N SER A 324 -14.11 17.28 26.29
CA SER A 324 -14.55 18.58 25.78
C SER A 324 -15.24 19.33 26.91
N LEU A 325 -14.64 20.43 27.37
CA LEU A 325 -15.19 21.30 28.42
C LEU A 325 -15.99 22.44 27.79
N GLU A 326 -17.15 22.79 28.36
CA GLU A 326 -17.87 23.98 27.94
C GLU A 326 -17.19 25.26 28.49
N PRO A 327 -17.19 26.38 27.76
CA PRO A 327 -16.54 27.63 28.19
C PRO A 327 -17.11 28.24 29.48
N HIS A 328 -18.22 27.72 30.02
CA HIS A 328 -18.87 28.20 31.24
C HIS A 328 -18.57 27.35 32.49
N GLU A 329 -17.86 26.22 32.37
CA GLU A 329 -17.44 25.42 33.52
C GLU A 329 -16.27 26.10 34.25
N LYS A 330 -16.53 26.57 35.48
CA LYS A 330 -15.61 27.43 36.26
C LYS A 330 -14.53 26.68 37.05
N GLU A 331 -14.57 25.35 37.13
CA GLU A 331 -13.54 24.56 37.79
C GLU A 331 -12.53 24.06 36.75
N ARG A 332 -11.22 24.21 37.02
CA ARG A 332 -10.16 23.63 36.18
C ARG A 332 -10.44 22.12 36.08
N GLY A 333 -10.92 21.71 34.91
CA GLY A 333 -11.49 20.40 34.65
C GLY A 333 -10.56 19.26 35.06
N ILE A 334 -11.18 18.16 35.48
CA ILE A 334 -10.52 16.89 35.74
C ILE A 334 -9.73 16.52 34.48
N TYR A 335 -8.39 16.51 34.55
CA TYR A 335 -7.57 16.04 33.45
C TYR A 335 -7.60 14.51 33.45
N CYS A 336 -8.31 13.93 32.49
CA CYS A 336 -8.25 12.49 32.20
C CYS A 336 -7.41 12.24 30.96
N HIS A 337 -6.40 11.38 31.08
CA HIS A 337 -5.67 10.88 29.93
C HIS A 337 -6.39 9.66 29.34
N PHE A 338 -6.54 9.66 28.01
CA PHE A 338 -7.06 8.53 27.25
C PHE A 338 -5.91 7.79 26.58
N TYR A 339 -5.86 6.48 26.75
CA TYR A 339 -4.85 5.63 26.12
C TYR A 339 -5.50 4.51 25.31
N SER A 340 -4.84 4.07 24.25
CA SER A 340 -5.29 2.89 23.52
C SER A 340 -5.26 1.65 24.41
N ILE A 341 -6.23 0.75 24.23
CA ILE A 341 -6.25 -0.55 24.92
C ILE A 341 -4.99 -1.38 24.68
N THR A 342 -4.26 -1.11 23.59
CA THR A 342 -2.97 -1.75 23.28
C THR A 342 -1.89 -1.45 24.33
N GLU A 343 -2.01 -0.34 25.04
CA GLU A 343 -1.13 0.03 26.15
C GLU A 343 -1.53 -0.62 27.48
N LEU A 344 -2.72 -1.23 27.57
CA LEU A 344 -3.24 -1.84 28.79
C LEU A 344 -2.72 -3.28 28.99
N THR A 345 -1.47 -3.39 29.42
CA THR A 345 -0.81 -4.66 29.79
C THR A 345 -0.77 -4.86 31.30
N SER A 346 -0.60 -6.10 31.76
CA SER A 346 -0.47 -6.41 33.20
C SER A 346 0.64 -5.61 33.89
N ALA A 347 1.74 -5.33 33.17
CA ALA A 347 2.85 -4.54 33.68
C ALA A 347 2.56 -3.04 33.68
N SER A 348 1.93 -2.52 32.61
CA SER A 348 1.65 -1.09 32.49
C SER A 348 0.58 -0.63 33.47
N ARG A 349 -0.43 -1.45 33.81
CA ARG A 349 -1.47 -1.10 34.80
C ARG A 349 -0.93 -0.63 36.16
N LEU A 350 0.30 -1.00 36.51
CA LEU A 350 0.94 -0.64 37.78
C LEU A 350 1.70 0.70 37.71
N LEU A 351 1.89 1.27 36.52
CA LEU A 351 2.58 2.55 36.37
C LEU A 351 1.70 3.71 36.89
N PRO A 352 2.29 4.70 37.57
CA PRO A 352 1.54 5.83 38.15
C PRO A 352 0.67 6.58 37.13
N GLN A 353 1.15 6.71 35.89
CA GLN A 353 0.46 7.40 34.80
C GLN A 353 -0.88 6.76 34.42
N TYR A 354 -1.05 5.46 34.64
CA TYR A 354 -2.25 4.70 34.26
C TYR A 354 -3.25 4.50 35.40
N GLN A 355 -2.96 5.00 36.60
CA GLN A 355 -3.85 4.82 37.76
C GLN A 355 -5.15 5.60 37.62
N ASN A 356 -5.12 6.78 37.01
CA ASN A 356 -6.31 7.64 36.81
C ASN A 356 -6.64 7.85 35.32
N SER A 357 -6.15 6.97 34.45
CA SER A 357 -6.39 7.07 33.01
C SER A 357 -7.56 6.21 32.55
N LEU A 358 -8.20 6.65 31.48
CA LEU A 358 -9.18 5.86 30.76
C LEU A 358 -8.54 5.21 29.55
N PHE A 359 -9.06 4.05 29.17
CA PHE A 359 -8.59 3.31 28.02
C PHE A 359 -9.69 3.23 26.97
N TYR A 360 -9.33 3.24 25.70
CA TYR A 360 -10.27 3.10 24.60
C TYR A 360 -9.87 2.00 23.63
N SER A 361 -10.85 1.31 23.05
CA SER A 361 -10.67 0.41 21.90
C SER A 361 -11.58 0.83 20.76
N LEU A 362 -11.10 0.68 19.53
CA LEU A 362 -11.88 0.92 18.32
C LEU A 362 -12.25 -0.41 17.68
N THR A 363 -13.55 -0.65 17.54
CA THR A 363 -14.10 -1.79 16.82
C THR A 363 -14.63 -1.30 15.47
N ILE A 364 -14.27 -2.02 14.41
CA ILE A 364 -14.71 -1.74 13.03
C ILE A 364 -15.59 -2.92 12.62
N ASP A 365 -16.80 -2.65 12.18
CA ASP A 365 -17.75 -3.69 11.76
C ASP A 365 -18.56 -3.22 10.53
N LYS A 366 -19.27 -4.14 9.89
CA LYS A 366 -20.08 -3.89 8.70
C LYS A 366 -21.55 -4.15 8.96
N ASP A 367 -22.37 -3.19 8.54
CA ASP A 367 -23.82 -3.34 8.51
C ASP A 367 -24.25 -4.38 7.47
N ILE A 368 -25.53 -4.78 7.54
CA ILE A 368 -26.18 -5.67 6.57
C ILE A 368 -26.08 -5.11 5.13
N THR A 369 -25.99 -3.79 4.99
CA THR A 369 -25.81 -3.11 3.69
C THR A 369 -24.36 -3.08 3.19
N GLY A 370 -23.41 -3.62 3.97
CA GLY A 370 -21.98 -3.59 3.68
C GLY A 370 -21.28 -2.27 4.06
N ARG A 371 -21.99 -1.33 4.70
CA ARG A 371 -21.42 -0.08 5.19
C ARG A 371 -20.55 -0.33 6.40
N THR A 372 -19.36 0.26 6.43
CA THR A 372 -18.44 0.14 7.56
C THR A 372 -18.79 1.19 8.60
N PHE A 373 -18.95 0.78 9.85
CA PHE A 373 -19.17 1.66 10.97
C PHE A 373 -18.14 1.43 12.08
N TYR A 374 -17.99 2.42 12.95
CA TYR A 374 -16.90 2.48 13.91
C TYR A 374 -17.46 2.72 15.30
N ILE A 375 -17.12 1.83 16.24
CA ILE A 375 -17.54 1.94 17.64
C ILE A 375 -16.31 2.12 18.52
N ILE A 376 -16.31 3.17 19.33
CA ILE A 376 -15.34 3.36 20.40
C ILE A 376 -15.91 2.77 21.69
N HIS A 377 -15.11 1.95 22.36
CA HIS A 377 -15.40 1.42 23.69
C HIS A 377 -14.45 2.02 24.72
N PHE A 378 -14.97 2.42 25.88
CA PHE A 378 -14.20 2.96 26.99
C PHE A 378 -14.11 1.99 28.16
N TYR A 379 -12.92 1.92 28.75
CA TYR A 379 -12.58 1.05 29.88
C TYR A 379 -11.85 1.83 30.97
N ASP A 380 -11.98 1.35 32.21
CA ASP A 380 -11.15 1.80 33.34
C ASP A 380 -9.76 1.13 33.33
N ASN A 381 -8.90 1.51 34.27
CA ASN A 381 -7.57 0.94 34.45
C ASN A 381 -7.56 -0.57 34.80
N LYS A 382 -8.70 -1.14 35.19
CA LYS A 382 -8.88 -2.57 35.47
C LYS A 382 -9.42 -3.31 34.25
N GLY A 383 -9.71 -2.62 33.15
CA GLY A 383 -10.30 -3.17 31.93
C GLY A 383 -11.81 -3.42 32.06
N LYS A 384 -12.50 -2.81 33.04
CA LYS A 384 -13.96 -2.84 33.14
C LYS A 384 -14.55 -1.73 32.28
N ALA A 385 -15.71 -2.01 31.69
CA ALA A 385 -16.47 -1.02 30.93
C ALA A 385 -16.74 0.23 31.77
N LEU A 386 -16.60 1.41 31.15
CA LEU A 386 -16.88 2.68 31.79
C LEU A 386 -18.37 2.81 32.14
N ILE A 387 -18.68 3.04 33.42
CA ILE A 387 -20.05 3.17 33.93
C ILE A 387 -20.38 4.64 34.24
N SER A 388 -19.48 5.30 34.97
CA SER A 388 -19.56 6.71 35.33
C SER A 388 -18.56 7.52 34.52
N PRO A 389 -18.98 8.33 33.54
CA PRO A 389 -18.07 9.14 32.76
C PRO A 389 -17.47 10.29 33.58
N PRO A 390 -16.25 10.74 33.26
CA PRO A 390 -15.61 11.86 33.97
C PRO A 390 -16.14 13.25 33.59
N SER A 391 -16.84 13.37 32.46
CA SER A 391 -17.43 14.61 31.94
C SER A 391 -18.73 14.33 31.17
N LEU A 392 -19.38 15.39 30.71
CA LEU A 392 -20.55 15.31 29.82
C LEU A 392 -20.18 14.97 28.36
N HIS A 393 -19.03 15.46 27.89
CA HIS A 393 -18.63 15.33 26.48
C HIS A 393 -17.19 14.86 26.33
N PHE A 394 -16.93 14.11 25.26
CA PHE A 394 -15.58 13.87 24.76
C PHE A 394 -15.47 14.32 23.31
N SER A 395 -14.29 14.84 22.95
CA SER A 395 -13.89 15.04 21.57
C SER A 395 -13.05 13.85 21.12
N CYS A 396 -13.33 13.36 19.91
CA CYS A 396 -12.52 12.37 19.24
C CYS A 396 -11.99 12.99 17.95
N THR A 397 -10.67 13.00 17.83
CA THR A 397 -9.97 13.40 16.62
C THR A 397 -9.56 12.15 15.89
N TYR A 398 -9.99 12.04 14.63
CA TYR A 398 -9.68 10.89 13.78
C TYR A 398 -9.20 11.35 12.41
N ILE A 399 -8.37 10.50 11.82
CA ILE A 399 -7.76 10.69 10.52
C ILE A 399 -8.39 9.68 9.57
N GLY A 400 -8.98 10.17 8.49
CA GLY A 400 -9.68 9.33 7.52
C GLY A 400 -9.40 9.71 6.07
N PHE A 401 -9.67 8.76 5.18
CA PHE A 401 -9.57 8.92 3.74
C PHE A 401 -10.91 8.65 3.06
N GLU A 402 -11.09 9.15 1.85
CA GLU A 402 -12.36 9.20 1.16
C GLU A 402 -12.41 8.22 -0.02
N LYS A 403 -13.61 7.69 -0.27
CA LYS A 403 -13.93 7.00 -1.52
C LYS A 403 -14.49 8.00 -2.52
N TYR A 404 -13.66 8.36 -3.50
CA TYR A 404 -14.03 9.28 -4.56
C TYR A 404 -14.89 8.63 -5.65
N LYS A 405 -15.91 9.35 -6.14
CA LYS A 405 -16.76 8.91 -7.27
C LYS A 405 -16.20 9.33 -8.62
N ASP A 406 -15.55 10.49 -8.68
CA ASP A 406 -14.91 10.99 -9.90
C ASP A 406 -13.43 10.62 -9.87
N ASN A 407 -13.00 9.77 -10.79
CA ASN A 407 -11.63 9.27 -10.90
C ASN A 407 -10.93 9.73 -12.19
N ARG A 408 -11.47 10.75 -12.87
CA ARG A 408 -10.98 11.20 -14.17
C ARG A 408 -9.58 11.84 -14.09
N ILE A 409 -8.93 11.87 -15.25
CA ILE A 409 -7.66 12.57 -15.45
C ILE A 409 -7.92 14.08 -15.45
N GLY A 410 -7.12 14.83 -14.71
CA GLY A 410 -7.23 16.29 -14.57
C GLY A 410 -8.18 16.79 -13.48
N VAL A 411 -8.73 15.90 -12.64
CA VAL A 411 -9.54 16.26 -11.47
C VAL A 411 -8.70 17.00 -10.42
N LEU A 412 -7.45 16.59 -10.23
CA LEU A 412 -6.49 17.24 -9.35
C LEU A 412 -5.71 18.27 -10.17
N ASN A 413 -6.02 19.56 -9.97
CA ASN A 413 -5.55 20.65 -10.82
C ASN A 413 -5.05 21.90 -10.07
N ALA A 414 -5.20 21.95 -8.75
CA ALA A 414 -4.84 23.09 -7.92
C ALA A 414 -3.88 22.69 -6.80
N HIS A 415 -3.24 23.67 -6.16
CA HIS A 415 -2.36 23.45 -5.01
C HIS A 415 -2.74 24.37 -3.84
N SER A 416 -2.28 24.02 -2.64
CA SER A 416 -2.39 24.90 -1.45
C SER A 416 -1.36 26.03 -1.46
N GLU A 417 -1.56 27.04 -0.61
CA GLU A 417 -0.69 28.23 -0.43
C GLU A 417 0.82 27.95 -0.24
N ASN A 418 1.21 26.74 0.15
CA ASN A 418 2.61 26.35 0.34
C ASN A 418 3.39 26.14 -0.97
N MET A 419 2.70 26.07 -2.12
CA MET A 419 3.32 26.02 -3.45
C MET A 419 3.13 27.38 -4.16
N PRO A 420 4.02 27.77 -5.09
CA PRO A 420 3.93 29.03 -5.79
C PRO A 420 2.88 28.98 -6.90
N ASP A 421 2.14 30.09 -7.05
CA ASP A 421 1.03 30.24 -7.99
C ASP A 421 1.37 29.97 -9.46
N ASN A 422 2.65 30.01 -9.84
CA ASN A 422 3.11 29.77 -11.21
C ASN A 422 3.15 28.28 -11.61
N LEU A 423 2.90 27.37 -10.65
CA LEU A 423 2.85 25.93 -10.88
C LEU A 423 1.45 25.49 -11.30
N LEU A 424 1.38 24.82 -12.44
CA LEU A 424 0.20 24.11 -12.91
C LEU A 424 0.35 22.63 -12.56
N LEU A 425 -0.60 22.11 -11.80
CA LEU A 425 -0.65 20.70 -11.44
C LEU A 425 -1.72 20.01 -12.27
N LYS A 426 -1.47 18.75 -12.63
CA LYS A 426 -2.48 17.90 -13.25
C LYS A 426 -2.21 16.44 -12.93
N ASN A 427 -3.22 15.71 -12.45
CA ASN A 427 -3.10 14.25 -12.42
C ASN A 427 -3.11 13.67 -13.83
N ILE A 428 -2.13 12.84 -14.14
CA ILE A 428 -1.92 12.20 -15.45
C ILE A 428 -2.40 10.75 -15.48
N THR A 429 -2.66 10.17 -14.31
CA THR A 429 -3.33 8.87 -14.17
C THR A 429 -4.72 9.09 -13.55
N PRO A 430 -5.69 8.18 -13.77
CA PRO A 430 -6.93 8.20 -13.01
C PRO A 430 -6.65 8.05 -11.50
N LEU A 431 -7.60 8.44 -10.66
CA LEU A 431 -7.52 8.13 -9.23
C LEU A 431 -7.69 6.62 -9.05
N SER A 432 -6.81 5.98 -8.29
CA SER A 432 -6.92 4.55 -8.01
C SER A 432 -8.16 4.26 -7.16
N GLU A 433 -8.63 3.02 -7.20
CA GLU A 433 -9.64 2.56 -6.25
C GLU A 433 -9.14 2.71 -4.80
N CYS A 434 -10.10 2.91 -3.91
CA CYS A 434 -9.91 3.09 -2.49
C CYS A 434 -10.44 1.84 -1.76
N PHE A 435 -9.60 1.22 -0.93
CA PHE A 435 -9.92 -0.01 -0.23
C PHE A 435 -10.12 0.26 1.28
N PRO A 436 -11.22 -0.22 1.87
CA PRO A 436 -11.55 0.03 3.27
C PRO A 436 -10.61 -0.72 4.22
N PRO A 437 -10.57 -0.34 5.51
CA PRO A 437 -9.99 -1.14 6.58
C PRO A 437 -10.50 -2.58 6.57
N ILE A 438 -9.67 -3.48 7.09
CA ILE A 438 -10.05 -4.88 7.26
C ILE A 438 -11.13 -4.95 8.33
N VAL A 439 -12.17 -5.73 8.03
CA VAL A 439 -13.25 -6.09 8.95
C VAL A 439 -13.36 -7.62 9.06
N ASP A 440 -12.54 -8.37 8.32
CA ASP A 440 -12.53 -9.84 8.39
C ASP A 440 -11.63 -10.31 9.52
N ASP A 441 -12.27 -10.87 10.53
CA ASP A 441 -11.63 -11.32 11.75
C ASP A 441 -10.65 -12.48 11.53
N LYS A 442 -10.91 -13.33 10.52
CA LYS A 442 -10.01 -14.46 10.18
C LYS A 442 -8.73 -13.97 9.54
N CYS A 443 -8.80 -12.93 8.71
CA CYS A 443 -7.61 -12.33 8.09
C CYS A 443 -6.59 -11.85 9.12
N TYR A 444 -7.03 -11.44 10.31
CA TYR A 444 -6.11 -11.01 11.36
C TYR A 444 -5.16 -12.12 11.82
N TRP A 445 -5.63 -13.36 11.97
CA TRP A 445 -4.75 -14.48 12.34
C TRP A 445 -3.70 -14.76 11.27
N HIS A 446 -4.12 -14.73 10.00
CA HIS A 446 -3.21 -14.93 8.87
C HIS A 446 -2.10 -13.87 8.87
N LEU A 447 -2.47 -12.59 8.94
CA LEU A 447 -1.50 -11.49 9.00
C LEU A 447 -0.60 -11.59 10.22
N LEU A 448 -1.16 -11.87 11.41
CA LEU A 448 -0.39 -12.00 12.65
C LEU A 448 0.64 -13.14 12.55
N SER A 449 0.27 -14.27 11.93
CA SER A 449 1.18 -15.40 11.72
C SER A 449 2.40 -15.00 10.89
N HIS A 450 2.26 -14.10 9.92
CA HIS A 450 3.38 -13.65 9.08
C HIS A 450 4.39 -12.80 9.86
N TYR A 451 4.01 -12.16 10.96
CA TYR A 451 4.99 -11.49 11.83
C TYR A 451 5.96 -12.49 12.48
N SER A 452 5.61 -13.79 12.53
CA SER A 452 6.51 -14.89 12.90
C SER A 452 7.28 -15.52 11.72
N ALA A 453 7.10 -15.01 10.48
CA ALA A 453 7.77 -15.48 9.27
C ALA A 453 9.28 -15.65 9.43
N ASN A 454 9.82 -16.74 8.90
CA ASN A 454 11.26 -17.03 8.93
C ASN A 454 11.77 -17.45 7.54
N ALA A 455 13.09 -17.58 7.41
CA ALA A 455 13.74 -17.94 6.16
C ALA A 455 13.28 -19.30 5.60
N PHE A 456 12.83 -20.23 6.46
CA PHE A 456 12.35 -21.55 6.04
C PHE A 456 11.08 -21.46 5.18
N MET A 457 10.23 -20.44 5.40
CA MET A 457 9.05 -20.22 4.56
C MET A 457 9.43 -19.91 3.10
N LEU A 458 10.61 -19.33 2.88
CA LEU A 458 11.15 -19.06 1.54
C LEU A 458 11.85 -20.27 0.92
N MET A 459 11.78 -21.44 1.54
CA MET A 459 12.30 -22.69 0.97
C MET A 459 11.23 -23.50 0.23
N SER A 460 9.95 -23.11 0.34
CA SER A 460 8.82 -23.83 -0.24
C SER A 460 7.91 -22.89 -1.03
N ILE A 461 7.71 -23.21 -2.31
CA ILE A 461 6.82 -22.44 -3.18
C ILE A 461 5.36 -22.45 -2.68
N LEU A 462 4.89 -23.57 -2.13
CA LEU A 462 3.54 -23.69 -1.58
C LEU A 462 3.33 -22.73 -0.40
N THR A 463 4.35 -22.62 0.47
CA THR A 463 4.30 -21.72 1.62
C THR A 463 4.26 -20.26 1.18
N ILE A 464 5.06 -19.89 0.16
CA ILE A 464 5.01 -18.56 -0.44
C ILE A 464 3.64 -18.26 -1.04
N LYS A 465 3.07 -19.19 -1.81
CA LYS A 465 1.73 -19.00 -2.40
C LYS A 465 0.66 -18.79 -1.33
N ASN A 466 0.68 -19.60 -0.27
CA ASN A 466 -0.28 -19.47 0.84
C ASN A 466 -0.11 -18.11 1.54
N MET A 467 1.13 -17.75 1.89
CA MET A 467 1.43 -16.46 2.52
C MET A 467 0.97 -15.28 1.65
N LEU A 468 1.22 -15.31 0.34
CA LEU A 468 0.78 -14.24 -0.57
C LEU A 468 -0.73 -14.26 -0.80
N SER A 469 -1.38 -15.42 -0.76
CA SER A 469 -2.83 -15.53 -0.88
C SER A 469 -3.57 -14.91 0.29
N ASP A 470 -2.97 -14.92 1.48
CA ASP A 470 -3.50 -14.25 2.67
C ASP A 470 -3.54 -12.71 2.51
N TYR A 471 -2.74 -12.14 1.59
CA TYR A 471 -2.78 -10.71 1.25
C TYR A 471 -3.86 -10.35 0.22
N LEU A 472 -4.65 -11.32 -0.27
CA LEU A 472 -5.82 -11.08 -1.13
C LEU A 472 -7.04 -10.61 -0.33
N ILE A 473 -6.82 -9.59 0.50
CA ILE A 473 -7.77 -9.07 1.50
C ILE A 473 -9.05 -8.55 0.83
N TYR A 474 -8.93 -7.88 -0.31
CA TYR A 474 -10.04 -7.18 -0.97
C TYR A 474 -10.72 -8.01 -2.06
N ALA A 475 -10.76 -9.34 -1.91
CA ALA A 475 -11.27 -10.28 -2.91
C ALA A 475 -12.70 -10.01 -3.37
N GLU A 476 -13.56 -9.52 -2.46
CA GLU A 476 -14.97 -9.24 -2.74
C GLU A 476 -15.20 -7.90 -3.44
N LEU A 477 -14.33 -6.92 -3.20
CA LEU A 477 -14.45 -5.57 -3.72
C LEU A 477 -13.98 -5.47 -5.17
N ASP A 478 -12.85 -6.09 -5.49
CA ASP A 478 -12.31 -6.11 -6.85
C ASP A 478 -11.98 -7.54 -7.30
N LYS A 479 -12.93 -8.13 -8.01
CA LYS A 479 -12.79 -9.47 -8.60
C LYS A 479 -11.76 -9.51 -9.74
N GLN A 480 -11.52 -8.40 -10.43
CA GLN A 480 -10.58 -8.37 -11.56
C GLN A 480 -9.14 -8.40 -11.08
N ILE A 481 -8.78 -7.50 -10.15
CA ILE A 481 -7.46 -7.48 -9.51
C ILE A 481 -7.19 -8.82 -8.83
N THR A 482 -8.18 -9.35 -8.09
CA THR A 482 -8.02 -10.63 -7.38
C THR A 482 -7.76 -11.80 -8.34
N ARG A 483 -8.47 -11.88 -9.47
CA ARG A 483 -8.22 -12.90 -10.49
C ARG A 483 -6.83 -12.77 -11.08
N LYS A 484 -6.39 -11.53 -11.35
CA LYS A 484 -5.04 -11.26 -11.87
C LYS A 484 -3.97 -11.75 -10.90
N ILE A 485 -4.05 -11.36 -9.63
CA ILE A 485 -3.05 -11.76 -8.62
C ILE A 485 -3.07 -13.29 -8.43
N LYS A 486 -4.25 -13.93 -8.36
CA LYS A 486 -4.34 -15.40 -8.30
C LYS A 486 -3.66 -16.07 -9.49
N LYS A 487 -3.87 -15.55 -10.71
CA LYS A 487 -3.20 -16.05 -11.91
C LYS A 487 -1.68 -15.87 -11.83
N SER A 488 -1.18 -14.73 -11.34
CA SER A 488 0.24 -14.48 -11.09
C SER A 488 0.84 -15.45 -10.05
N LEU A 489 0.10 -15.76 -8.98
CA LEU A 489 0.50 -16.76 -7.97
C LEU A 489 0.52 -18.17 -8.54
N GLU A 490 -0.46 -18.55 -9.35
CA GLU A 490 -0.47 -19.82 -10.08
C GLU A 490 0.76 -19.93 -11.00
N GLY A 491 1.13 -18.83 -11.65
CA GLY A 491 2.31 -18.71 -12.51
C GLY A 491 3.65 -18.93 -11.80
N CYS A 492 3.73 -18.87 -10.48
CA CYS A 492 4.94 -19.23 -9.75
C CYS A 492 5.03 -20.77 -9.63
N ILE A 493 5.89 -21.43 -10.41
CA ILE A 493 5.85 -22.89 -10.54
C ILE A 493 6.71 -23.60 -9.50
N ASP A 494 7.97 -23.18 -9.39
CA ASP A 494 8.98 -23.87 -8.59
C ASP A 494 9.93 -22.87 -7.93
N LEU A 495 10.56 -23.28 -6.84
CA LEU A 495 11.47 -22.46 -6.06
C LEU A 495 12.66 -23.29 -5.60
N ASN A 496 13.85 -22.89 -6.05
CA ASN A 496 15.11 -23.45 -5.59
C ASN A 496 15.81 -22.46 -4.67
N SER A 497 16.13 -22.89 -3.46
CA SER A 497 16.65 -22.04 -2.40
C SER A 497 17.84 -22.71 -1.72
N TYR A 498 18.90 -21.94 -1.45
CA TYR A 498 20.03 -22.40 -0.67
C TYR A 498 20.69 -21.24 0.05
N THR A 499 21.33 -21.54 1.17
CA THR A 499 22.07 -20.55 1.94
C THR A 499 23.57 -20.73 1.76
N TYR A 500 24.32 -19.64 1.71
CA TYR A 500 25.77 -19.64 1.62
C TYR A 500 26.35 -18.43 2.38
N ASP A 501 27.66 -18.43 2.64
CA ASP A 501 28.32 -17.33 3.34
C ASP A 501 28.89 -16.32 2.33
N TYR A 502 28.56 -15.06 2.52
CA TYR A 502 28.91 -13.94 1.64
C TYR A 502 29.71 -12.90 2.41
N ILE A 503 30.90 -12.52 1.92
CA ILE A 503 31.73 -11.51 2.56
C ILE A 503 31.46 -10.16 1.90
N LEU A 504 30.84 -9.24 2.64
CA LEU A 504 30.62 -7.87 2.21
C LEU A 504 31.53 -6.94 3.02
N LYS A 505 32.46 -6.25 2.34
CA LYS A 505 33.40 -5.30 2.98
C LYS A 505 34.14 -5.90 4.18
N GLY A 506 34.58 -7.16 4.07
CA GLY A 506 35.32 -7.88 5.11
C GLY A 506 34.47 -8.44 6.26
N LYS A 507 33.14 -8.26 6.23
CA LYS A 507 32.21 -8.84 7.21
C LYS A 507 31.50 -10.06 6.60
N PRO A 508 31.48 -11.22 7.29
CA PRO A 508 30.71 -12.37 6.83
C PRO A 508 29.21 -12.14 7.10
N HIS A 509 28.40 -12.39 6.09
CA HIS A 509 26.95 -12.36 6.13
C HIS A 509 26.41 -13.70 5.63
N ARG A 510 25.30 -14.16 6.20
CA ARG A 510 24.60 -15.35 5.67
C ARG A 510 23.70 -14.90 4.54
N CYS A 511 23.87 -15.42 3.33
CA CYS A 511 23.07 -15.08 2.17
C CYS A 511 22.09 -16.22 1.84
N LEU A 512 20.84 -15.87 1.55
CA LEU A 512 19.83 -16.75 0.97
C LEU A 512 19.72 -16.44 -0.52
N SER A 513 20.09 -17.40 -1.37
CA SER A 513 19.87 -17.30 -2.82
C SER A 513 18.59 -18.02 -3.19
N LEU A 514 17.63 -17.27 -3.73
CA LEU A 514 16.36 -17.78 -4.25
C LEU A 514 16.36 -17.76 -5.77
N THR A 515 16.00 -18.88 -6.38
CA THR A 515 15.73 -18.99 -7.81
C THR A 515 14.26 -19.39 -8.00
N LEU A 516 13.44 -18.43 -8.44
CA LEU A 516 12.02 -18.64 -8.69
C LEU A 516 11.79 -18.95 -10.17
N THR A 517 11.11 -20.06 -10.45
CA THR A 517 10.68 -20.43 -11.79
C THR A 517 9.24 -19.97 -12.02
N ILE A 518 9.02 -19.17 -13.06
CA ILE A 518 7.70 -18.60 -13.39
C ILE A 518 7.21 -19.02 -14.78
N ASP A 519 5.89 -19.07 -14.94
CA ASP A 519 5.19 -19.22 -16.21
C ASP A 519 4.78 -17.84 -16.73
N ILE A 520 5.34 -17.40 -17.86
CA ILE A 520 5.06 -16.06 -18.40
C ILE A 520 3.62 -15.96 -18.91
N ASP A 521 3.02 -17.07 -19.36
CA ASP A 521 1.66 -17.11 -19.91
C ASP A 521 0.59 -16.79 -18.85
N CYS A 522 0.97 -16.90 -17.57
CA CYS A 522 0.13 -16.49 -16.46
C CYS A 522 0.04 -14.97 -16.28
N PHE A 523 0.95 -14.19 -16.88
CA PHE A 523 0.99 -12.74 -16.77
C PHE A 523 0.44 -12.05 -18.03
N GLU A 524 0.19 -10.75 -17.96
CA GLU A 524 -0.26 -9.98 -19.13
C GLU A 524 0.86 -9.77 -20.16
N ASN A 525 2.10 -9.60 -19.67
CA ASN A 525 3.31 -9.45 -20.47
C ASN A 525 4.55 -9.69 -19.57
N GLU A 526 5.75 -9.74 -20.18
CA GLU A 526 7.01 -9.91 -19.44
C GLU A 526 7.25 -8.79 -18.40
N GLY A 527 6.82 -7.56 -18.68
CA GLY A 527 6.96 -6.44 -17.76
C GLY A 527 6.09 -6.59 -16.51
N ASP A 528 4.83 -7.00 -16.67
CA ASP A 528 3.90 -7.25 -15.57
C ASP A 528 4.45 -8.36 -14.65
N ALA A 529 5.00 -9.41 -15.24
CA ALA A 529 5.71 -10.46 -14.50
C ALA A 529 6.93 -9.90 -13.74
N PHE A 530 7.73 -9.04 -14.37
CA PHE A 530 8.91 -8.42 -13.76
C PHE A 530 8.54 -7.52 -12.57
N ILE A 531 7.50 -6.71 -12.70
CA ILE A 531 6.99 -5.85 -11.62
C ILE A 531 6.51 -6.71 -10.45
N PHE A 532 5.74 -7.76 -10.73
CA PHE A 532 5.24 -8.67 -9.70
C PHE A 532 6.39 -9.32 -8.91
N VAL A 533 7.38 -9.91 -9.58
CA VAL A 533 8.53 -10.53 -8.88
C VAL A 533 9.42 -9.50 -8.19
N SER A 534 9.47 -8.26 -8.69
CA SER A 534 10.19 -7.16 -8.03
C SER A 534 9.54 -6.78 -6.69
N HIS A 535 8.21 -6.77 -6.59
CA HIS A 535 7.53 -6.56 -5.31
C HIS A 535 7.78 -7.72 -4.34
N LEU A 536 7.78 -8.96 -4.83
CA LEU A 536 8.13 -10.13 -4.01
C LEU A 536 9.57 -10.04 -3.48
N TYR A 537 10.52 -9.63 -4.33
CA TYR A 537 11.92 -9.43 -3.93
C TYR A 537 12.07 -8.42 -2.79
N HIS A 538 11.29 -7.33 -2.79
CA HIS A 538 11.32 -6.34 -1.71
C HIS A 538 10.53 -6.75 -0.46
N PHE A 539 9.59 -7.68 -0.60
CA PHE A 539 8.80 -8.24 0.49
C PHE A 539 9.54 -9.33 1.27
N PHE A 540 10.19 -10.28 0.59
CA PHE A 540 10.85 -11.44 1.22
C PHE A 540 11.90 -11.16 2.31
N PRO A 541 12.62 -10.01 2.34
CA PRO A 541 13.46 -9.65 3.48
C PRO A 541 12.70 -9.56 4.81
N PHE A 542 11.36 -9.45 4.79
CA PHE A 542 10.50 -9.57 5.98
C PHE A 542 10.58 -10.94 6.64
N CYS A 543 10.86 -11.99 5.89
CA CYS A 543 11.03 -13.33 6.43
C CYS A 543 12.46 -13.56 6.97
N LEU A 544 13.38 -12.60 6.80
CA LEU A 544 14.79 -12.76 7.10
C LEU A 544 15.22 -11.95 8.32
N SER A 545 16.20 -12.48 9.03
CA SER A 545 16.88 -11.72 10.10
C SER A 545 17.77 -10.63 9.52
N GLU A 546 18.04 -9.59 10.30
CA GLU A 546 18.90 -8.48 9.89
C GLU A 546 20.31 -8.91 9.44
N ASN A 547 20.85 -10.00 9.99
CA ASN A 547 22.18 -10.46 9.61
C ASN A 547 22.19 -11.26 8.30
N MET A 548 21.01 -11.52 7.72
CA MET A 548 20.86 -12.23 6.47
C MET A 548 20.70 -11.29 5.28
N LEU A 549 21.24 -11.75 4.16
CA LEU A 549 21.14 -11.12 2.85
C LEU A 549 20.26 -11.97 1.93
N LEU A 550 19.54 -11.33 1.01
CA LEU A 550 18.69 -11.98 0.01
C LEU A 550 19.18 -11.68 -1.40
N GLU A 551 19.38 -12.74 -2.18
CA GLU A 551 19.52 -12.66 -3.63
C GLU A 551 18.35 -13.38 -4.30
N MET A 552 17.83 -12.82 -5.39
CA MET A 552 16.72 -13.41 -6.11
C MET A 552 16.97 -13.40 -7.62
N LYS A 553 16.81 -14.59 -8.22
CA LYS A 553 17.00 -14.89 -9.63
C LYS A 553 15.70 -15.48 -10.19
N ILE A 554 15.39 -15.19 -11.44
CA ILE A 554 14.17 -15.67 -12.10
C ILE A 554 14.53 -16.55 -13.28
N LYS A 555 13.83 -17.69 -13.38
CA LYS A 555 13.84 -18.59 -14.53
C LYS A 555 12.43 -18.67 -15.13
N PHE A 556 12.35 -18.99 -16.42
CA PHE A 556 11.08 -19.27 -17.07
C PHE A 556 10.86 -20.77 -17.15
N LYS A 557 9.61 -21.23 -17.10
CA LYS A 557 9.22 -22.65 -17.14
C LYS A 557 9.95 -23.49 -18.20
N ASN A 558 10.14 -22.92 -19.40
CA ASN A 558 10.69 -23.61 -20.56
C ASN A 558 12.17 -23.24 -20.83
N ASP A 559 12.85 -22.57 -19.90
CA ASP A 559 14.24 -22.16 -20.07
C ASP A 559 15.05 -22.36 -18.77
N ASP A 560 16.10 -23.19 -18.87
CA ASP A 560 16.99 -23.47 -17.74
C ASP A 560 17.92 -22.30 -17.40
N LYS A 561 18.07 -21.33 -18.30
CA LYS A 561 18.90 -20.14 -18.08
C LYS A 561 18.18 -19.15 -17.18
N ILE A 562 18.95 -18.52 -16.29
CA ILE A 562 18.48 -17.38 -15.51
C ILE A 562 18.19 -16.24 -16.48
N LYS A 563 16.99 -15.67 -16.37
CA LYS A 563 16.51 -14.59 -17.21
C LYS A 563 16.68 -13.24 -16.57
N TRP A 564 16.33 -13.12 -15.30
CA TRP A 564 16.41 -11.87 -14.55
C TRP A 564 17.21 -12.05 -13.27
N PHE A 565 18.03 -11.04 -12.99
CA PHE A 565 18.74 -10.87 -11.73
C PHE A 565 18.15 -9.64 -11.05
N LEU A 566 17.35 -9.86 -10.00
CA LEU A 566 16.68 -8.77 -9.28
C LEU A 566 17.61 -8.08 -8.27
N SER A 567 18.72 -8.74 -7.93
CA SER A 567 19.72 -8.26 -6.98
C SER A 567 20.99 -7.81 -7.69
N PRO A 568 21.13 -6.53 -8.10
CA PRO A 568 22.47 -5.98 -8.34
C PRO A 568 23.27 -5.94 -7.03
N PHE A 569 22.57 -5.72 -5.90
CA PHE A 569 23.05 -5.88 -4.54
C PHE A 569 22.01 -6.65 -3.72
N PRO A 570 22.44 -7.55 -2.81
CA PRO A 570 21.51 -8.31 -1.98
C PRO A 570 20.79 -7.43 -0.95
N LEU A 571 19.50 -7.71 -0.72
CA LEU A 571 18.71 -6.99 0.28
C LEU A 571 18.94 -7.55 1.69
N LYS A 572 19.05 -6.67 2.68
CA LYS A 572 19.17 -7.03 4.10
C LYS A 572 17.81 -7.39 4.69
N GLY A 573 17.74 -8.44 5.51
CA GLY A 573 16.54 -8.79 6.26
C GLY A 573 16.10 -7.69 7.25
N TYR A 574 14.82 -7.73 7.66
CA TYR A 574 14.22 -6.71 8.52
C TYR A 574 14.13 -7.09 9.99
N LYS A 575 14.18 -8.38 10.34
CA LYS A 575 13.91 -8.80 11.72
C LYS A 575 15.17 -8.74 12.58
N SER A 576 15.15 -7.86 13.59
CA SER A 576 16.13 -7.94 14.67
C SER A 576 16.00 -9.30 15.37
N LEU A 577 17.11 -9.93 15.72
CA LEU A 577 17.16 -11.22 16.41
C LEU A 577 16.90 -11.10 17.92
N LEU A 578 16.37 -9.96 18.39
CA LEU A 578 16.16 -9.67 19.82
C LEU A 578 14.73 -9.94 20.25
#